data_AF-A0A3D5D8Y1-F1
#
_entry.id   AF-A0A3D5D8Y1-F1
#
_cell.length_a   1.000
_cell.length_b   1.000
_cell.length_c   1.000
_cell.angle_alpha   90.00
_cell.angle_beta   90.00
_cell.angle_gamma   90.00
#
_symmetry.space_group_name_H-M   'P 1'
#
loop_
_entity.id
_entity.type
_entity.pdbx_description
1 polymer ?
#
loop_
_entity_poly.entity_id
_entity_poly.type
_entity_poly.pdbx_seq_one_letter_code
_entity_poly.pdbx_strand_id
1 'polypeptide(L)'
;GPCAAGVFYVRRDLQDRLTPSAFGWNNVRCPNYVAQETMNLRSDARRYEAGSFNILGIAGLNAALGMLLEMSIDNIAADLTAKRAWLVEALQAKGYEVFHPEVASGITSSWREDTNMKALGEKLVAENIIASVRGDRSGQDYLRFSPHFYNNQSELERAVGLL
;
A
#
# COMPACT_ATOMS: atom_id res chain seq x y z
N GLY A 1 -3.59 1.13 -8.95
CA GLY A 1 -4.96 0.67 -9.24
C GLY A 1 -5.97 1.76 -8.92
N PRO A 2 -7.25 1.59 -9.26
CA PRO A 2 -8.28 2.58 -8.97
C PRO A 2 -8.56 2.71 -7.47
N CYS A 3 -8.95 3.90 -7.03
CA CYS A 3 -9.42 4.13 -5.67
C CYS A 3 -10.69 3.29 -5.37
N ALA A 4 -10.87 2.90 -4.10
CA ALA A 4 -12.04 2.14 -3.63
C ALA A 4 -12.25 0.77 -4.30
N ALA A 5 -11.16 0.12 -4.75
CA ALA A 5 -11.14 -1.28 -5.14
C ALA A 5 -10.09 -2.03 -4.30
N GLY A 6 -10.48 -3.14 -3.69
CA GLY A 6 -9.62 -3.93 -2.82
C GLY A 6 -10.00 -5.40 -2.82
N VAL A 7 -9.10 -6.24 -2.31
CA VAL A 7 -9.30 -7.68 -2.16
C VAL A 7 -9.33 -8.02 -0.69
N PHE A 8 -10.37 -8.73 -0.27
CA PHE A 8 -10.45 -9.33 1.05
C PHE A 8 -10.40 -10.85 0.92
N TYR A 9 -9.38 -11.47 1.50
CA TYR A 9 -9.21 -12.91 1.50
C TYR A 9 -9.62 -13.50 2.84
N VAL A 10 -10.46 -14.53 2.80
CA VAL A 10 -10.85 -15.33 3.97
C VAL A 10 -10.58 -16.79 3.66
N ARG A 11 -9.79 -17.43 4.53
CA ARG A 11 -9.57 -18.88 4.49
C ARG A 11 -10.91 -19.60 4.69
N ARG A 12 -11.19 -20.61 3.86
CA ARG A 12 -12.52 -21.23 3.75
C ARG A 12 -13.07 -21.74 5.10
N ASP A 13 -12.23 -22.38 5.90
CA ASP A 13 -12.54 -22.91 7.24
C ASP A 13 -12.86 -21.84 8.29
N LEU A 14 -12.51 -20.58 8.03
CA LEU A 14 -12.79 -19.45 8.92
C LEU A 14 -14.10 -18.73 8.56
N GLN A 15 -14.74 -19.06 7.43
CA GLN A 15 -15.94 -18.34 7.00
C GLN A 15 -17.05 -18.46 8.06
N ASP A 16 -17.35 -19.65 8.56
CA ASP A 16 -18.44 -19.84 9.53
C ASP A 16 -18.23 -19.12 10.87
N ARG A 17 -16.99 -18.69 11.16
CA ARG A 17 -16.63 -17.92 12.37
C ARG A 17 -16.63 -16.41 12.16
N LEU A 18 -16.62 -15.96 10.91
CA LEU A 18 -16.55 -14.55 10.55
C LEU A 18 -17.93 -14.05 10.13
N THR A 19 -18.44 -13.06 10.86
CA THR A 19 -19.71 -12.40 10.54
C THR A 19 -19.43 -11.16 9.68
N PRO A 20 -20.11 -10.98 8.52
CA PRO A 20 -19.96 -9.75 7.73
C PRO A 20 -20.53 -8.54 8.49
N SER A 21 -19.95 -7.36 8.25
CA SER A 21 -20.39 -6.11 8.87
C SER A 21 -21.53 -5.41 8.10
N ALA A 22 -21.74 -5.77 6.84
CA ALA A 22 -22.76 -5.20 5.97
C ALA A 22 -23.62 -6.30 5.33
N PHE A 23 -24.90 -6.01 5.13
CA PHE A 23 -25.89 -6.95 4.57
C PHE A 23 -26.63 -6.27 3.42
N GLY A 24 -26.90 -7.03 2.36
CA GLY A 24 -27.61 -6.55 1.19
C GLY A 24 -28.01 -7.69 0.26
N TRP A 25 -28.67 -7.32 -0.83
CA TRP A 25 -29.28 -8.29 -1.76
C TRP A 25 -28.30 -9.33 -2.34
N ASN A 26 -27.02 -8.97 -2.46
CA ASN A 26 -26.01 -9.84 -3.07
C ASN A 26 -25.42 -10.88 -2.09
N ASN A 27 -25.35 -10.57 -0.79
CA ASN A 27 -24.72 -11.45 0.20
C ASN A 27 -25.71 -12.23 1.09
N VAL A 28 -26.97 -11.80 1.12
CA VAL A 28 -28.09 -12.53 1.73
C VAL A 28 -28.84 -13.33 0.65
N ARG A 29 -29.33 -14.52 0.99
CA ARG A 29 -30.23 -15.30 0.12
C ARG A 29 -31.62 -14.67 0.09
N CYS A 30 -31.91 -13.91 -0.95
CA CYS A 30 -33.21 -13.31 -1.23
C CYS A 30 -33.68 -13.65 -2.66
N PRO A 31 -34.34 -14.79 -2.89
CA PRO A 31 -34.88 -15.15 -4.19
C PRO A 31 -35.78 -14.04 -4.74
N ASN A 32 -35.62 -13.70 -6.03
CA ASN A 32 -36.35 -12.60 -6.68
C ASN A 32 -36.26 -11.25 -5.95
N TYR A 33 -35.19 -11.02 -5.19
CA TYR A 33 -34.99 -9.82 -4.36
C TYR A 33 -36.04 -9.63 -3.26
N VAL A 34 -36.71 -10.71 -2.86
CA VAL A 34 -37.74 -10.69 -1.80
C VAL A 34 -37.13 -11.02 -0.45
N ALA A 35 -37.44 -10.20 0.56
CA ALA A 35 -37.05 -10.46 1.95
C ALA A 35 -37.63 -11.78 2.47
N GLN A 36 -36.86 -12.51 3.26
CA GLN A 36 -37.24 -13.81 3.82
C GLN A 36 -37.37 -13.69 5.35
N GLU A 37 -38.15 -14.57 5.98
CA GLU A 37 -38.30 -14.60 7.44
C GLU A 37 -36.96 -14.84 8.16
N THR A 38 -36.09 -15.66 7.54
CA THR A 38 -34.74 -15.95 8.05
C THR A 38 -33.67 -15.39 7.12
N MET A 39 -32.71 -14.65 7.69
CA MET A 39 -31.56 -14.13 6.95
C MET A 39 -30.46 -15.19 6.81
N ASN A 40 -30.46 -15.91 5.69
CA ASN A 40 -29.39 -16.87 5.37
C ASN A 40 -28.34 -16.21 4.47
N LEU A 41 -27.07 -16.22 4.89
CA LEU A 41 -25.97 -15.73 4.05
C LEU A 41 -25.66 -16.72 2.91
N ARG A 42 -24.94 -16.23 1.89
CA ARG A 42 -24.29 -17.10 0.92
C ARG A 42 -23.17 -17.91 1.60
N SER A 43 -22.91 -19.10 1.07
CA SER A 43 -21.92 -20.04 1.62
C SER A 43 -20.52 -19.90 0.99
N ASP A 44 -20.33 -18.89 0.14
CA ASP A 44 -19.07 -18.58 -0.52
C ASP A 44 -18.64 -17.13 -0.23
N ALA A 45 -17.56 -16.68 -0.86
CA ALA A 45 -16.97 -15.36 -0.64
C ALA A 45 -17.98 -14.20 -0.79
N ARG A 46 -19.06 -14.38 -1.57
CA ARG A 46 -20.10 -13.36 -1.74
C ARG A 46 -20.78 -12.96 -0.44
N ARG A 47 -20.65 -13.75 0.63
CA ARG A 47 -21.14 -13.37 1.96
C ARG A 47 -20.55 -12.05 2.48
N TYR A 48 -19.39 -11.63 1.98
CA TYR A 48 -18.73 -10.36 2.34
C TYR A 48 -18.99 -9.23 1.34
N GLU A 49 -19.81 -9.46 0.33
CA GLU A 49 -20.04 -8.54 -0.79
C GLU A 49 -21.46 -7.98 -0.75
N ALA A 50 -21.70 -7.05 0.18
CA ALA A 50 -23.02 -6.46 0.38
C ALA A 50 -23.41 -5.55 -0.79
N GLY A 51 -24.52 -5.89 -1.46
CA GLY A 51 -25.12 -5.04 -2.49
C GLY A 51 -24.36 -5.02 -3.81
N SER A 52 -24.41 -3.88 -4.50
CA SER A 52 -23.87 -3.71 -5.85
C SER A 52 -22.37 -3.42 -5.85
N PHE A 53 -21.65 -4.01 -6.80
CA PHE A 53 -20.20 -3.88 -6.91
C PHE A 53 -19.75 -2.54 -7.49
N ASN A 54 -18.56 -2.09 -7.08
CA ASN A 54 -17.77 -1.11 -7.83
C ASN A 54 -17.16 -1.80 -9.08
N ILE A 55 -17.99 -2.07 -10.09
CA ILE A 55 -17.60 -2.87 -11.27
C ILE A 55 -16.40 -2.23 -12.00
N LEU A 56 -16.43 -0.91 -12.19
CA LEU A 56 -15.33 -0.19 -12.86
C LEU A 56 -14.03 -0.23 -12.04
N GLY A 57 -14.12 -0.06 -10.72
CA GLY A 57 -12.97 -0.21 -9.84
C GLY A 57 -12.38 -1.62 -9.85
N ILE A 58 -13.23 -2.65 -9.86
CA ILE A 58 -12.78 -4.05 -9.93
C ILE A 58 -12.10 -4.33 -11.28
N ALA A 59 -12.68 -3.87 -12.40
CA ALA A 59 -12.07 -4.03 -13.72
C ALA A 59 -10.70 -3.35 -13.81
N GLY A 60 -10.58 -2.13 -13.29
CA GLY A 60 -9.29 -1.41 -13.24
C GLY A 60 -8.29 -2.07 -12.29
N LEU A 61 -8.73 -2.65 -11.17
CA LEU A 61 -7.88 -3.42 -10.27
C LEU A 61 -7.36 -4.69 -10.96
N ASN A 62 -8.21 -5.41 -11.67
CA ASN A 62 -7.81 -6.59 -12.43
C ASN A 62 -6.73 -6.27 -13.48
N ALA A 63 -6.91 -5.18 -14.25
CA ALA A 63 -5.91 -4.72 -15.20
C ALA A 63 -4.57 -4.35 -14.51
N ALA A 64 -4.63 -3.65 -13.37
CA ALA A 64 -3.43 -3.29 -12.61
C ALA A 64 -2.70 -4.54 -12.06
N LEU A 65 -3.43 -5.55 -11.59
CA LEU A 65 -2.85 -6.83 -11.16
C LEU A 65 -2.22 -7.59 -12.34
N GLY A 66 -2.88 -7.59 -13.50
CA GLY A 66 -2.33 -8.17 -14.73
C GLY A 66 -0.98 -7.57 -15.10
N MET A 67 -0.87 -6.24 -15.10
CA MET A 67 0.39 -5.54 -15.34
C MET A 67 1.49 -5.94 -14.33
N LEU A 68 1.17 -6.07 -13.04
CA LEU A 68 2.14 -6.52 -12.04
C LEU A 68 2.63 -7.95 -12.29
N LEU A 69 1.73 -8.84 -12.74
CA LEU A 69 2.07 -10.22 -13.07
C LEU A 69 2.94 -10.31 -14.32
N GLU A 70 2.67 -9.48 -15.34
CA GLU A 70 3.50 -9.39 -16.56
C GLU A 70 4.95 -8.98 -16.26
N MET A 71 5.14 -8.11 -15.26
CA MET A 71 6.47 -7.67 -14.83
C MET A 71 7.19 -8.68 -13.91
N SER A 72 6.49 -9.73 -13.46
CA SER A 72 6.88 -10.67 -12.40
C SER A 72 7.00 -10.03 -11.00
N ILE A 73 6.27 -10.61 -10.05
CA ILE A 73 6.30 -10.20 -8.64
C ILE A 73 7.70 -10.39 -8.05
N ASP A 74 8.41 -11.45 -8.43
CA ASP A 74 9.76 -11.73 -7.93
C ASP A 74 10.78 -10.69 -8.43
N ASN A 75 10.66 -10.27 -9.70
CA ASN A 75 11.51 -9.23 -10.25
C ASN A 75 11.26 -7.89 -9.57
N ILE A 76 9.98 -7.52 -9.37
CA ILE A 76 9.60 -6.31 -8.63
C ILE A 76 10.17 -6.36 -7.21
N ALA A 77 10.05 -7.49 -6.51
CA ALA A 77 10.55 -7.64 -5.14
C ALA A 77 12.08 -7.50 -5.07
N ALA A 78 12.81 -8.12 -6.00
CA ALA A 78 14.28 -8.03 -6.07
C ALA A 78 14.73 -6.59 -6.36
N ASP A 79 14.08 -5.91 -7.31
CA ASP A 79 14.36 -4.52 -7.67
C ASP A 79 14.09 -3.55 -6.50
N LEU A 80 12.94 -3.67 -5.84
CA LEU A 80 12.61 -2.84 -4.66
C LEU A 80 13.59 -3.08 -3.50
N THR A 81 14.01 -4.33 -3.30
CA THR A 81 14.99 -4.70 -2.27
C THR A 81 16.34 -4.05 -2.56
N ALA A 82 16.80 -4.08 -3.82
CA ALA A 82 18.04 -3.43 -4.23
C ALA A 82 17.99 -1.90 -4.08
N LYS A 83 16.90 -1.27 -4.50
CA LYS A 83 16.67 0.18 -4.34
C LYS A 83 16.69 0.59 -2.87
N ARG A 84 16.06 -0.21 -2.00
CA ARG A 84 16.07 0.05 -0.57
C ARG A 84 17.47 -0.10 0.03
N ALA A 85 18.20 -1.16 -0.32
CA ALA A 85 19.56 -1.35 0.17
C ALA A 85 20.45 -0.14 -0.16
N TRP A 86 20.39 0.32 -1.43
CA TRP A 86 21.10 1.53 -1.85
C TRP A 86 20.65 2.78 -1.08
N LEU A 87 19.33 3.00 -0.92
CA LEU A 87 18.80 4.15 -0.18
C LEU A 87 19.26 4.16 1.28
N VAL A 88 19.27 2.99 1.94
CA VAL A 88 19.72 2.85 3.33
C VAL A 88 21.17 3.28 3.45
N GLU A 89 22.06 2.74 2.61
CA GLU A 89 23.49 3.09 2.61
C GLU A 89 23.71 4.58 2.34
N ALA A 90 23.02 5.13 1.33
CA ALA A 90 23.18 6.53 0.93
C ALA A 90 22.67 7.51 2.00
N LEU A 91 21.59 7.18 2.71
CA LEU A 91 21.05 7.98 3.81
C LEU A 91 21.97 7.91 5.04
N GLN A 92 22.46 6.73 5.39
CA GLN A 92 23.40 6.54 6.51
C GLN A 92 24.71 7.29 6.26
N ALA A 93 25.23 7.27 5.03
CA ALA A 93 26.41 8.05 4.63
C ALA A 93 26.22 9.58 4.81
N LYS A 94 24.97 10.06 4.83
CA LYS A 94 24.60 11.47 5.09
C LYS A 94 24.24 11.76 6.54
N GLY A 95 24.47 10.80 7.44
CA GLY A 95 24.20 10.94 8.87
C GLY A 95 22.72 10.83 9.24
N TYR A 96 21.88 10.29 8.36
CA TYR A 96 20.49 9.96 8.72
C TYR A 96 20.46 8.59 9.42
N GLU A 97 19.68 8.52 10.50
CA GLU A 97 19.28 7.26 11.10
C GLU A 97 18.10 6.67 10.31
N VAL A 98 18.21 5.41 9.93
CA VAL A 98 17.21 4.69 9.12
C VAL A 98 16.52 3.63 9.98
N PHE A 99 15.20 3.57 9.94
CA PHE A 99 14.43 2.59 10.70
C PHE A 99 14.50 1.20 10.06
N HIS A 100 14.82 0.20 10.89
CA HIS A 100 14.84 -1.21 10.53
C HIS A 100 15.62 -1.52 9.24
N PRO A 101 16.88 -1.08 9.12
CA PRO A 101 17.66 -1.18 7.86
C PRO A 101 17.72 -2.60 7.28
N GLU A 102 17.56 -3.62 8.11
CA GLU A 102 17.56 -5.05 7.75
C GLU A 102 16.28 -5.56 7.06
N VAL A 103 15.16 -4.84 7.11
CA VAL A 103 13.86 -5.34 6.62
C VAL A 103 13.76 -5.34 5.10
N ALA A 104 13.41 -6.48 4.49
CA ALA A 104 13.08 -6.54 3.07
C ALA A 104 11.75 -5.82 2.78
N SER A 105 11.81 -4.58 2.30
CA SER A 105 10.66 -3.73 1.94
C SER A 105 11.04 -2.76 0.81
N GLY A 106 10.06 -2.10 0.19
CA GLY A 106 10.29 -0.97 -0.73
C GLY A 106 10.20 0.40 -0.05
N ILE A 107 10.03 0.45 1.28
CA ILE A 107 9.82 1.69 2.03
C ILE A 107 11.01 1.95 2.96
N THR A 108 11.49 3.20 2.98
CA THR A 108 12.58 3.66 3.83
C THR A 108 12.15 4.91 4.57
N SER A 109 12.10 4.85 5.90
CA SER A 109 11.87 6.00 6.77
C SER A 109 13.17 6.35 7.49
N SER A 110 13.49 7.63 7.54
CA SER A 110 14.73 8.12 8.13
C SER A 110 14.55 9.47 8.79
N TRP A 111 15.45 9.80 9.70
CA TRP A 111 15.52 11.11 10.34
C TRP A 111 16.97 11.45 10.66
N ARG A 112 17.21 12.71 11.03
CA ARG A 112 18.50 13.20 11.47
C ARG A 112 18.27 14.22 12.56
N GLU A 113 19.04 14.14 13.64
CA GLU A 113 19.01 15.11 14.73
C GLU A 113 19.23 16.53 14.19
N ASP A 114 18.63 17.51 14.85
CA ASP A 114 18.67 18.94 14.48
C ASP A 114 18.22 19.28 13.06
N THR A 115 17.58 18.35 12.34
CA THR A 115 17.09 18.57 10.98
C THR A 115 15.57 18.68 10.98
N ASN A 116 15.04 19.79 10.48
CA ASN A 116 13.60 19.97 10.28
C ASN A 116 13.12 19.15 9.08
N MET A 117 12.58 17.95 9.33
CA MET A 117 12.10 17.04 8.30
C MET A 117 10.96 17.62 7.45
N LYS A 118 10.12 18.51 8.00
CA LYS A 118 9.03 19.17 7.24
C LYS A 118 9.59 20.13 6.21
N ALA A 119 10.52 21.00 6.62
CA ALA A 119 11.21 21.91 5.70
C ALA A 119 11.99 21.15 4.61
N LEU A 120 12.58 20.00 4.98
CA LEU A 120 13.23 19.11 4.01
C LEU A 120 12.23 18.51 3.01
N GLY A 121 11.06 18.08 3.48
CA GLY A 121 9.97 17.63 2.62
C GLY A 121 9.49 18.72 1.66
N GLU A 122 9.33 19.95 2.13
CA GLU A 122 8.97 21.11 1.31
C GLU A 122 10.03 21.42 0.24
N LYS A 123 11.32 21.34 0.60
CA LYS A 123 12.43 21.47 -0.36
C LYS A 123 12.36 20.42 -1.47
N LEU A 124 12.08 19.16 -1.13
CA LEU A 124 11.93 18.10 -2.13
C LEU A 124 10.74 18.36 -3.05
N VAL A 125 9.60 18.80 -2.51
CA VAL A 125 8.41 19.15 -3.31
C VAL A 125 8.71 20.29 -4.28
N ALA A 126 9.45 21.33 -3.86
CA ALA A 126 9.88 22.41 -4.73
C ALA A 126 10.74 21.93 -5.91
N GLU A 127 11.46 20.82 -5.73
CA GLU A 127 12.25 20.13 -6.75
C GLU A 127 11.47 19.05 -7.53
N ASN A 128 10.14 19.01 -7.38
CA ASN A 128 9.25 17.99 -7.97
C ASN A 128 9.57 16.56 -7.52
N ILE A 129 10.04 16.38 -6.29
CA ILE A 129 10.28 15.09 -5.65
C ILE A 129 9.29 14.89 -4.52
N ILE A 130 8.40 13.91 -4.68
CA ILE A 130 7.33 13.64 -3.72
C ILE A 130 7.79 12.58 -2.73
N ALA A 131 8.25 13.03 -1.56
CA ALA A 131 8.47 12.20 -0.39
C ALA A 131 7.41 12.50 0.68
N SER A 132 7.24 11.57 1.62
CA SER A 132 6.27 11.70 2.71
C SER A 132 6.96 12.08 4.00
N VAL A 133 6.52 13.15 4.68
CA VAL A 133 6.90 13.39 6.08
C VAL A 133 5.85 12.76 6.99
N ARG A 134 6.28 11.99 7.99
CA ARG A 134 5.39 11.27 8.92
C ARG A 134 5.82 11.56 10.35
N GLY A 135 4.86 11.90 11.22
CA GLY A 135 5.10 12.11 12.64
C GLY A 135 4.82 10.84 13.45
N ASP A 136 5.54 10.66 14.56
CA ASP A 136 5.16 9.71 15.61
C ASP A 136 4.40 10.38 16.77
N ARG A 137 4.13 9.60 17.83
CA ARG A 137 3.40 10.06 19.02
C ARG A 137 4.20 11.00 19.92
N SER A 138 5.53 11.02 19.80
CA SER A 138 6.41 11.98 20.49
C SER A 138 6.50 13.32 19.76
N GLY A 139 5.95 13.41 18.54
CA GLY A 139 6.04 14.61 17.71
C GLY A 139 7.32 14.67 16.87
N GLN A 140 8.11 13.60 16.83
CA GLN A 140 9.26 13.48 15.92
C GLN A 140 8.75 13.23 14.51
N ASP A 141 9.28 13.98 13.55
CA ASP A 141 9.00 13.81 12.13
C ASP A 141 10.08 12.95 11.46
N TYR A 142 9.67 12.18 10.46
CA TYR A 142 10.49 11.27 9.66
C TYR A 142 10.27 11.51 8.19
N LEU A 143 11.36 11.56 7.41
CA LEU A 143 11.28 11.57 5.96
C LEU A 143 11.18 10.13 5.44
N ARG A 144 10.14 9.86 4.64
CA ARG A 144 9.84 8.53 4.09
C ARG A 144 9.86 8.53 2.58
N PHE A 145 10.75 7.71 2.02
CA PHE A 145 10.80 7.33 0.62
C PHE A 145 10.10 5.99 0.42
N SER A 146 9.30 5.90 -0.64
CA SER A 146 8.59 4.67 -1.02
C SER A 146 8.63 4.50 -2.54
N PRO A 147 9.83 4.27 -3.12
CA PRO A 147 9.94 4.03 -4.54
C PRO A 147 9.15 2.79 -4.97
N HIS A 148 8.79 2.75 -6.25
CA HIS A 148 8.14 1.62 -6.89
C HIS A 148 9.05 1.03 -7.99
N PHE A 149 8.61 -0.07 -8.62
CA PHE A 149 9.34 -0.68 -9.73
C PHE A 149 9.64 0.28 -10.89
N TYR A 150 8.79 1.30 -11.09
CA TYR A 150 8.94 2.28 -12.17
C TYR A 150 9.92 3.40 -11.83
N ASN A 151 10.37 3.51 -10.57
CA ASN A 151 11.42 4.45 -10.22
C ASN A 151 12.78 3.92 -10.66
N ASN A 152 13.70 4.80 -11.00
CA ASN A 152 15.05 4.43 -11.44
C ASN A 152 16.13 4.96 -10.48
N GLN A 153 17.36 4.49 -10.67
CA GLN A 153 18.49 4.84 -9.82
C GLN A 153 18.80 6.34 -9.81
N SER A 154 18.72 7.03 -10.95
CA SER A 154 19.05 8.45 -11.04
C SER A 154 18.01 9.34 -10.33
N GLU A 155 16.74 8.93 -10.28
CA GLU A 155 15.72 9.58 -9.45
C GLU A 155 16.05 9.47 -7.96
N LEU A 156 16.53 8.31 -7.50
CA LEU A 156 16.93 8.10 -6.11
C LEU A 156 18.17 8.93 -5.76
N GLU A 157 19.17 8.95 -6.64
CA GLU A 157 20.37 9.78 -6.52
C GLU A 157 20.04 11.26 -6.45
N ARG A 158 19.14 11.73 -7.32
CA ARG A 158 18.67 13.12 -7.31
C ARG A 158 17.97 13.47 -5.99
N ALA A 159 17.10 12.58 -5.50
CA ALA A 159 16.39 12.78 -4.24
C ALA A 159 17.35 12.85 -3.06
N VAL A 160 18.29 11.91 -2.95
CA VAL A 160 19.28 11.87 -1.87
C VAL A 160 20.28 13.03 -1.96
N GLY A 161 20.65 13.47 -3.17
CA GLY A 161 21.54 14.61 -3.39
C GLY A 161 21.03 15.93 -2.79
N LEU A 162 19.72 16.07 -2.59
CA LEU A 162 19.09 17.25 -2.00
C LEU A 162 19.00 17.23 -0.46
N LEU A 163 19.37 16.12 0.18
CA LEU A 163 19.34 15.89 1.64
C LEU A 163 20.64 16.28 2.35
#